data_AF-D1QUS8-F1
#
_entry.id   AF-D1QUS8-F1
#
_cell.length_a   1.000
_cell.length_b   1.000
_cell.length_c   1.000
_cell.angle_alpha   90.00
_cell.angle_beta   90.00
_cell.angle_gamma   90.00
#
_symmetry.space_group_name_H-M   'P 1'
#
loop_
_entity.id
_entity.type
_entity.pdbx_description
1 polymer ?
#
loop_
_entity_poly.entity_id
_entity_poly.type
_entity_poly.pdbx_seq_one_letter_code
_entity_poly.pdbx_strand_id
1 'polypeptide(L)'
;MEIKEVKKGQLQNMEHFQFAGHVIAMCEESAIEKIKAVLEPLKTAVAEEDKALNLPRKQEGTADLEELDRVRDQAYRALQLLIEMHSCSDDATKRKSAQQMSDVLGRYPKLATANYDKETGMIKNLVTDLNAAELSVAVAQLGASGSITRLSAANSDFELRYRSLLKSAQPSGVFDVKALRAATDKALNAVIRRMDSLDDLEPETPKLPELIKQYNALVDKYRLTLAHRAGTSQTARNKRTAEYEARLKPGFAALEQLLKLEKGSLSFTGKTEGTGDKRHYELAVKGQTLPDGKPKTIWVGVNKDGSLFIYEKKAANPKPGATGTTEKPEYEIKPKTEA
;
A
#
# COMPACT_ATOMS: atom_id res chain seq x y z
N MET A 1 -10.18 -34.02 26.73
CA MET A 1 -10.79 -33.71 25.41
C MET A 1 -9.74 -33.16 24.46
N GLU A 2 -9.74 -33.60 23.20
CA GLU A 2 -8.74 -33.13 22.22
C GLU A 2 -8.94 -31.63 21.90
N ILE A 3 -7.86 -30.85 22.01
CA ILE A 3 -7.83 -29.43 21.68
C ILE A 3 -7.56 -29.26 20.17
N LYS A 4 -8.45 -28.56 19.46
CA LYS A 4 -8.37 -28.39 18.00
C LYS A 4 -7.36 -27.33 17.59
N GLU A 5 -6.69 -27.54 16.46
CA GLU A 5 -5.77 -26.54 15.89
C GLU A 5 -6.42 -25.65 14.82
N VAL A 6 -5.98 -24.39 14.71
CA VAL A 6 -6.34 -23.50 13.59
C VAL A 6 -5.10 -23.07 12.81
N LYS A 7 -5.22 -22.89 11.49
CA LYS A 7 -4.13 -22.40 10.63
C LYS A 7 -3.93 -20.89 10.83
N LYS A 8 -3.31 -20.51 11.96
CA LYS A 8 -3.12 -19.11 12.41
C LYS A 8 -2.43 -18.23 11.36
N GLY A 9 -1.49 -18.76 10.59
CA GLY A 9 -0.83 -18.05 9.50
C GLY A 9 -1.72 -17.69 8.30
N GLN A 10 -2.92 -18.28 8.18
CA GLN A 10 -3.90 -17.93 7.13
C GLN A 10 -4.91 -16.86 7.58
N LEU A 11 -4.91 -16.52 8.87
CA LEU A 11 -5.73 -15.43 9.41
C LEU A 11 -5.17 -14.09 8.96
N GLN A 12 -6.05 -13.18 8.57
CA GLN A 12 -5.67 -11.78 8.34
C GLN A 12 -5.22 -11.16 9.67
N ASN A 13 -4.46 -10.05 9.63
CA ASN A 13 -3.87 -9.47 10.83
C ASN A 13 -4.90 -9.16 11.92
N MET A 14 -6.02 -8.52 11.55
CA MET A 14 -7.07 -8.20 12.51
C MET A 14 -7.81 -9.45 13.02
N GLU A 15 -7.96 -10.49 12.19
CA GLU A 15 -8.55 -11.78 12.58
C GLU A 15 -7.64 -12.52 13.57
N HIS A 16 -6.33 -12.46 13.36
CA HIS A 16 -5.33 -13.07 14.24
C HIS A 16 -5.29 -12.38 15.60
N PHE A 17 -5.23 -11.05 15.61
CA PHE A 17 -5.33 -10.23 16.82
C PHE A 17 -6.60 -10.55 17.63
N GLN A 18 -7.77 -10.57 16.97
CA GLN A 18 -9.03 -10.88 17.63
C GLN A 18 -9.11 -12.33 18.13
N PHE A 19 -8.55 -13.30 17.39
CA PHE A 19 -8.45 -14.67 17.86
C PHE A 19 -7.66 -14.75 19.18
N ALA A 20 -6.51 -14.07 19.25
CA ALA A 20 -5.70 -14.03 20.46
C ALA A 20 -6.43 -13.35 21.63
N GLY A 21 -7.13 -12.25 21.36
CA GLY A 21 -7.98 -11.56 22.33
C GLY A 21 -9.09 -12.44 22.90
N HIS A 22 -9.78 -13.21 22.04
CA HIS A 22 -10.79 -14.17 22.51
C HIS A 22 -10.19 -15.26 23.42
N VAL A 23 -9.00 -15.77 23.09
CA VAL A 23 -8.32 -16.76 23.93
C VAL A 23 -7.96 -16.19 25.30
N ILE A 24 -7.48 -14.94 25.37
CA ILE A 24 -7.24 -14.25 26.64
C ILE A 24 -8.54 -14.17 27.45
N ALA A 25 -9.63 -13.64 26.86
CA ALA A 25 -10.91 -13.47 27.54
C ALA A 25 -11.46 -14.79 28.10
N MET A 26 -11.49 -15.85 27.28
CA MET A 26 -11.94 -17.18 27.73
C MET A 26 -11.10 -17.72 28.90
N CYS A 27 -9.77 -17.55 28.85
CA CYS A 27 -8.89 -17.99 29.92
C CYS A 27 -9.10 -17.18 31.21
N GLU A 28 -9.35 -15.87 31.11
CA GLU A 28 -9.65 -15.01 32.26
C GLU A 28 -10.99 -15.37 32.91
N GLU A 29 -12.04 -15.58 32.11
CA GLU A 29 -13.38 -16.00 32.55
C GLU A 29 -13.37 -17.36 33.25
N SER A 30 -12.54 -18.29 32.76
CA SER A 30 -12.34 -19.60 33.40
C SER A 30 -11.76 -19.45 34.82
N ALA A 31 -10.99 -18.39 35.07
CA ALA A 31 -10.30 -18.10 36.31
C ALA A 31 -9.35 -19.22 36.83
N ILE A 32 -8.91 -20.14 35.97
CA ILE A 32 -8.02 -21.26 36.33
C ILE A 32 -6.62 -20.74 36.64
N GLU A 33 -6.14 -20.89 37.89
CA GLU A 33 -4.87 -20.32 38.35
C GLU A 33 -3.66 -20.80 37.54
N LYS A 34 -3.62 -22.08 37.20
CA LYS A 34 -2.53 -22.69 36.41
C LYS A 34 -2.45 -22.16 34.97
N ILE A 35 -3.54 -21.64 34.43
CA ILE A 35 -3.59 -20.97 33.12
C ILE A 35 -3.23 -19.49 33.26
N LYS A 36 -3.66 -18.81 34.33
CA LYS A 36 -3.28 -17.41 34.60
C LYS A 36 -1.77 -17.21 34.61
N ALA A 37 -1.01 -18.18 35.11
CA ALA A 37 0.45 -18.15 35.13
C ALA A 37 1.11 -18.01 33.75
N VAL A 38 0.40 -18.33 32.65
CA VAL A 38 0.92 -18.23 31.27
C VAL A 38 0.22 -17.15 30.42
N LEU A 39 -0.70 -16.37 31.01
CA LEU A 39 -1.47 -15.36 30.27
C LEU A 39 -0.73 -14.04 30.06
N GLU A 40 0.11 -13.62 31.00
CA GLU A 40 0.80 -12.32 30.91
C GLU A 40 1.66 -12.17 29.64
N PRO A 41 2.48 -13.16 29.24
CA PRO A 41 3.20 -13.09 27.96
C PRO A 41 2.29 -12.94 26.75
N LEU A 42 1.10 -13.56 26.77
CA LEU A 42 0.13 -13.45 25.68
C LEU A 42 -0.49 -12.05 25.63
N LYS A 43 -0.88 -11.49 26.78
CA LYS A 43 -1.40 -10.11 26.85
C LYS A 43 -0.39 -9.09 26.35
N THR A 44 0.88 -9.22 26.75
CA THR A 44 1.94 -8.33 26.27
C THR A 44 2.11 -8.45 24.76
N ALA A 45 2.17 -9.67 24.21
CA ALA A 45 2.31 -9.87 22.76
C ALA A 45 1.12 -9.30 21.97
N VAL A 46 -0.10 -9.49 22.46
CA VAL A 46 -1.33 -8.94 21.84
C VAL A 46 -1.34 -7.41 21.90
N ALA A 47 -0.89 -6.80 23.01
CA ALA A 47 -0.82 -5.34 23.12
C ALA A 47 0.22 -4.73 22.16
N GLU A 48 1.37 -5.38 21.96
CA GLU A 48 2.35 -4.94 20.97
C GLU A 48 1.86 -5.14 19.53
N GLU A 49 1.12 -6.23 19.26
CA GLU A 49 0.44 -6.43 17.98
C GLU A 49 -0.63 -5.35 17.73
N ASP A 50 -1.44 -4.99 18.73
CA ASP A 50 -2.44 -3.91 18.63
C ASP A 50 -1.82 -2.57 18.26
N LYS A 51 -0.71 -2.18 18.94
CA LYS A 51 0.02 -0.94 18.62
C LYS A 51 0.44 -0.88 17.15
N ALA A 52 0.87 -2.00 16.58
CA ALA A 52 1.25 -2.08 15.18
C ALA A 52 0.06 -2.05 14.22
N LEU A 53 -1.09 -2.60 14.62
CA LEU A 53 -2.29 -2.67 13.79
C LEU A 53 -3.16 -1.41 13.86
N ASN A 54 -3.09 -0.66 14.96
CA ASN A 54 -3.88 0.53 15.22
C ASN A 54 -3.18 1.83 14.81
N LEU A 55 -2.28 1.76 13.83
CA LEU A 55 -1.65 2.95 13.30
C LEU A 55 -2.62 3.73 12.38
N PRO A 56 -2.68 5.07 12.51
CA PRO A 56 -3.50 5.89 11.62
C PRO A 56 -3.11 5.68 10.16
N ARG A 57 -4.09 5.35 9.31
CA ARG A 57 -3.89 5.19 7.85
C ARG A 57 -3.53 6.49 7.14
N LYS A 58 -3.79 7.63 7.77
CA LYS A 58 -3.37 8.96 7.34
C LYS A 58 -2.72 9.63 8.53
N GLN A 59 -1.58 10.28 8.31
CA GLN A 59 -1.04 11.18 9.34
C GLN A 59 -2.05 12.30 9.59
N GLU A 60 -2.48 12.45 10.83
CA GLU A 60 -3.33 13.58 11.22
C GLU A 60 -2.61 14.89 10.86
N GLY A 61 -3.30 15.76 10.12
CA GLY A 61 -2.76 17.06 9.72
C GLY A 61 -2.20 17.16 8.30
N THR A 62 -2.20 16.08 7.51
CA THR A 62 -1.84 16.17 6.08
C THR A 62 -2.81 17.04 5.29
N ALA A 63 -4.11 17.00 5.62
CA ALA A 63 -5.11 17.84 4.98
C ALA A 63 -4.87 19.33 5.25
N ASP A 64 -4.49 19.69 6.48
CA ASP A 64 -4.16 21.08 6.83
C ASP A 64 -2.90 21.55 6.10
N LEU A 65 -1.92 20.66 5.94
CA LEU A 65 -0.70 20.95 5.19
C LEU A 65 -0.99 21.19 3.69
N GLU A 66 -1.84 20.35 3.09
CA GLU A 66 -2.28 20.52 1.70
C GLU A 66 -3.04 21.84 1.50
N GLU A 67 -3.86 22.24 2.48
CA GLU A 67 -4.57 23.52 2.41
C GLU A 67 -3.61 24.71 2.53
N LEU A 68 -2.63 24.65 3.44
CA LEU A 68 -1.58 25.67 3.53
C LEU A 68 -0.74 25.75 2.24
N ASP A 69 -0.47 24.62 1.59
CA ASP A 69 0.17 24.57 0.27
C ASP A 69 -0.67 25.29 -0.80
N ARG A 70 -1.99 25.04 -0.83
CA ARG A 70 -2.90 25.76 -1.75
C ARG A 70 -2.92 27.26 -1.49
N VAL A 71 -2.97 27.68 -0.23
CA VAL A 71 -2.94 29.11 0.15
C VAL A 71 -1.63 29.76 -0.31
N ARG A 72 -0.51 29.05 -0.18
CA ARG A 72 0.82 29.47 -0.65
C ARG A 72 0.87 29.59 -2.17
N ASP A 73 0.44 28.55 -2.89
CA ASP A 73 0.36 28.55 -4.37
C ASP A 73 -0.53 29.69 -4.88
N GLN A 74 -1.67 29.94 -4.22
CA GLN A 74 -2.58 31.02 -4.56
C GLN A 74 -1.96 32.39 -4.32
N ALA A 75 -1.23 32.57 -3.21
CA ALA A 75 -0.52 33.82 -2.92
C ALA A 75 0.56 34.11 -3.98
N TYR A 76 1.30 33.08 -4.40
CA TYR A 76 2.28 33.20 -5.47
C TYR A 76 1.61 33.53 -6.81
N ARG A 77 0.52 32.83 -7.17
CA ARG A 77 -0.22 33.11 -8.41
C ARG A 77 -0.82 34.52 -8.44
N ALA A 78 -1.33 35.01 -7.31
CA ALA A 78 -1.84 36.37 -7.19
C ALA A 78 -0.73 37.42 -7.44
N LEU A 79 0.48 37.20 -6.94
CA LEU A 79 1.62 38.07 -7.20
C LEU A 79 2.02 38.07 -8.70
N GLN A 80 2.03 36.89 -9.34
CA GLN A 80 2.28 36.79 -10.77
C GLN A 80 1.25 37.57 -11.59
N LEU A 81 -0.04 37.39 -11.30
CA LEU A 81 -1.12 38.08 -11.98
C LEU A 81 -1.05 39.60 -11.82
N LEU A 82 -0.63 40.10 -10.65
CA LEU A 82 -0.43 41.52 -10.42
C LEU A 82 0.66 42.09 -11.35
N ILE A 83 1.76 41.37 -11.50
CA ILE A 83 2.88 41.76 -12.37
C ILE A 83 2.47 41.66 -13.85
N GLU A 84 1.80 40.57 -14.24
CA GLU A 84 1.25 40.37 -15.59
C GLU A 84 0.29 41.51 -15.96
N MET A 85 -0.62 41.90 -15.06
CA MET A 85 -1.54 43.02 -15.27
C MET A 85 -0.81 44.33 -15.57
N HIS A 86 0.24 44.64 -14.79
CA HIS A 86 1.01 45.87 -14.98
C HIS A 86 1.94 45.85 -16.19
N SER A 87 2.30 44.67 -16.69
CA SER A 87 3.06 44.53 -17.94
C SER A 87 2.26 45.01 -19.18
N CYS A 88 0.92 44.95 -19.09
CA CYS A 88 -0.01 45.41 -20.12
C CYS A 88 -0.51 46.84 -19.91
N SER A 89 0.07 47.60 -18.97
CA SER A 89 -0.40 48.95 -18.65
C SER A 89 0.03 49.99 -19.69
N ASP A 90 -0.81 50.97 -19.99
CA ASP A 90 -0.44 52.11 -20.84
C ASP A 90 0.64 53.00 -20.20
N ASP A 91 0.80 52.95 -18.88
CA ASP A 91 1.83 53.67 -18.13
C ASP A 91 3.20 52.99 -18.28
N ALA A 92 4.11 53.67 -18.99
CA ALA A 92 5.47 53.20 -19.24
C ALA A 92 6.28 52.95 -17.94
N THR A 93 5.99 53.70 -16.87
CA THR A 93 6.65 53.52 -15.57
C THR A 93 6.22 52.21 -14.92
N LYS A 94 4.91 51.93 -14.94
CA LYS A 94 4.37 50.66 -14.41
C LYS A 94 4.86 49.46 -15.22
N ARG A 95 4.95 49.57 -16.54
CA ARG A 95 5.53 48.50 -17.37
C ARG A 95 6.98 48.22 -17.05
N LYS A 96 7.80 49.26 -16.83
CA LYS A 96 9.21 49.09 -16.46
C LYS A 96 9.34 48.40 -15.10
N SER A 97 8.54 48.80 -14.11
CA SER A 97 8.52 48.18 -12.78
C SER A 97 8.00 46.74 -12.80
N ALA A 98 7.00 46.45 -13.64
CA ALA A 98 6.54 45.09 -13.89
C ALA A 98 7.64 44.22 -14.51
N GLN A 99 8.40 44.74 -15.48
CA GLN A 99 9.53 44.02 -16.07
C GLN A 99 10.59 43.69 -15.01
N GLN A 100 10.97 44.65 -14.16
CA GLN A 100 11.94 44.43 -13.09
C GLN A 100 11.49 43.34 -12.10
N MET A 101 10.22 43.34 -11.70
CA MET A 101 9.68 42.29 -10.82
C MET A 101 9.56 40.93 -11.55
N SER A 102 9.24 40.93 -12.83
CA SER A 102 9.21 39.72 -13.67
C SER A 102 10.59 39.08 -13.81
N ASP A 103 11.64 39.89 -13.98
CA ASP A 103 13.02 39.41 -14.06
C ASP A 103 13.44 38.71 -12.75
N VAL A 104 12.97 39.22 -11.60
CA VAL A 104 13.18 38.57 -10.30
C VAL A 104 12.41 37.25 -10.22
N LEU A 105 11.13 37.21 -10.63
CA LEU A 105 10.36 35.96 -10.69
C LEU A 105 11.03 34.91 -11.58
N GLY A 106 11.62 35.33 -12.70
CA GLY A 106 12.31 34.45 -13.66
C GLY A 106 13.52 33.69 -13.08
N ARG A 107 14.11 34.17 -11.97
CA ARG A 107 15.21 33.48 -11.27
C ARG A 107 14.75 32.22 -10.52
N TYR A 108 13.45 32.10 -10.25
CA TYR A 108 12.84 31.02 -9.47
C TYR A 108 11.82 30.24 -10.32
N PRO A 109 12.27 29.50 -11.36
CA PRO A 109 11.36 28.82 -12.28
C PRO A 109 10.70 27.60 -11.64
N LYS A 110 9.48 27.29 -12.10
CA LYS A 110 8.71 26.08 -11.71
C LYS A 110 8.47 25.97 -10.19
N LEU A 111 8.31 27.11 -9.53
CA LEU A 111 8.12 27.19 -8.08
C LEU A 111 6.91 26.37 -7.61
N ALA A 112 5.75 26.56 -8.23
CA ALA A 112 4.51 25.87 -7.84
C ALA A 112 4.48 24.34 -8.11
N THR A 113 5.42 23.82 -8.90
CA THR A 113 5.52 22.38 -9.18
C THR A 113 6.75 21.74 -8.53
N ALA A 114 7.52 22.50 -7.76
CA ALA A 114 8.64 21.99 -7.01
C ALA A 114 8.16 21.18 -5.80
N ASN A 115 9.00 20.27 -5.30
CA ASN A 115 8.75 19.66 -3.99
C ASN A 115 8.73 20.73 -2.87
N TYR A 116 8.09 20.39 -1.75
CA TYR A 116 7.81 21.31 -0.66
C TYR A 116 9.04 22.07 -0.13
N ASP A 117 10.17 21.38 0.08
CA ASP A 117 11.39 22.01 0.60
C ASP A 117 11.99 22.99 -0.42
N LYS A 118 12.03 22.59 -1.69
CA LYS A 118 12.53 23.42 -2.79
C LYS A 118 11.64 24.65 -2.99
N GLU A 119 10.32 24.48 -2.97
CA GLU A 119 9.37 25.58 -3.08
C GLU A 119 9.54 26.58 -1.92
N THR A 120 9.61 26.08 -0.67
CA THR A 120 9.82 26.93 0.51
C THR A 120 11.11 27.73 0.43
N GLY A 121 12.21 27.11 0.00
CA GLY A 121 13.49 27.79 -0.20
C GLY A 121 13.43 28.84 -1.31
N MET A 122 12.80 28.51 -2.44
CA MET A 122 12.62 29.45 -3.56
C MET A 122 11.78 30.66 -3.16
N ILE A 123 10.67 30.47 -2.43
CA ILE A 123 9.82 31.57 -1.98
C ILE A 123 10.57 32.48 -1.00
N LYS A 124 11.38 31.92 -0.07
CA LYS A 124 12.20 32.73 0.85
C LYS A 124 13.13 33.67 0.09
N ASN A 125 13.90 33.11 -0.84
CA ASN A 125 14.84 33.90 -1.65
C ASN A 125 14.11 34.92 -2.55
N LEU A 126 12.97 34.53 -3.13
CA LEU A 126 12.13 35.44 -3.91
C LEU A 126 11.63 36.62 -3.07
N VAL A 127 11.11 36.36 -1.88
CA VAL A 127 10.65 37.42 -0.97
C VAL A 127 11.81 38.33 -0.55
N THR A 128 13.00 37.79 -0.31
CA THR A 128 14.20 38.59 -0.05
C THR A 128 14.56 39.48 -1.23
N ASP A 129 14.62 38.93 -2.45
CA ASP A 129 14.95 39.69 -3.66
C ASP A 129 13.93 40.80 -3.96
N LEU A 130 12.63 40.53 -3.73
CA LEU A 130 11.57 41.52 -3.94
C LEU A 130 11.57 42.63 -2.88
N ASN A 131 12.06 42.36 -1.67
CA ASN A 131 12.23 43.36 -0.61
C ASN A 131 13.59 44.08 -0.65
N ALA A 132 14.46 43.75 -1.61
CA ALA A 132 15.73 44.43 -1.78
C ALA A 132 15.52 45.93 -2.05
N ALA A 133 16.44 46.77 -1.57
CA ALA A 133 16.32 48.23 -1.64
C ALA A 133 16.17 48.71 -3.10
N GLU A 134 16.82 48.02 -4.04
CA GLU A 134 16.81 48.25 -5.47
C GLU A 134 15.42 48.05 -6.11
N LEU A 135 14.56 47.22 -5.50
CA LEU A 135 13.21 46.89 -5.98
C LEU A 135 12.12 47.69 -5.28
N SER A 136 12.43 48.43 -4.22
CA SER A 136 11.47 49.18 -3.40
C SER A 136 10.57 50.12 -4.20
N VAL A 137 11.13 50.85 -5.18
CA VAL A 137 10.37 51.75 -6.06
C VAL A 137 9.40 50.98 -6.94
N ALA A 138 9.84 49.87 -7.53
CA ALA A 138 9.00 49.04 -8.38
C ALA A 138 7.84 48.43 -7.58
N VAL A 139 8.14 47.88 -6.39
CA VAL A 139 7.14 47.31 -5.48
C VAL A 139 6.10 48.36 -5.07
N ALA A 140 6.53 49.58 -4.75
CA ALA A 140 5.62 50.67 -4.39
C ALA A 140 4.73 51.09 -5.57
N GLN A 141 5.29 51.24 -6.76
CA GLN A 141 4.56 51.66 -7.97
C GLN A 141 3.51 50.64 -8.43
N LEU A 142 3.76 49.34 -8.20
CA LEU A 142 2.79 48.28 -8.51
C LEU A 142 1.84 47.95 -7.34
N GLY A 143 2.03 48.58 -6.17
CA GLY A 143 1.26 48.25 -4.97
C GLY A 143 1.46 46.80 -4.50
N ALA A 144 2.63 46.20 -4.78
CA ALA A 144 2.87 44.77 -4.57
C ALA A 144 3.19 44.38 -3.12
N SER A 145 3.41 45.35 -2.22
CA SER A 145 3.80 45.10 -0.82
C SER A 145 2.84 44.14 -0.10
N GLY A 146 1.53 44.29 -0.31
CA GLY A 146 0.53 43.40 0.29
C GLY A 146 0.65 41.96 -0.20
N SER A 147 0.88 41.76 -1.50
CA SER A 147 1.06 40.44 -2.10
C SER A 147 2.35 39.76 -1.64
N ILE A 148 3.45 40.51 -1.50
CA ILE A 148 4.73 40.00 -0.99
C ILE A 148 4.59 39.57 0.47
N THR A 149 3.97 40.39 1.32
CA THR A 149 3.71 40.05 2.72
C THR A 149 2.82 38.81 2.85
N ARG A 150 1.75 38.73 2.04
CA ARG A 150 0.87 37.54 2.01
C ARG A 150 1.63 36.27 1.63
N LEU A 151 2.48 36.32 0.60
CA LEU A 151 3.28 35.18 0.17
C LEU A 151 4.28 34.75 1.25
N SER A 152 4.95 35.72 1.89
CA SER A 152 5.87 35.45 2.99
C SER A 152 5.18 34.78 4.18
N ALA A 153 3.99 35.27 4.56
CA ALA A 153 3.20 34.70 5.66
C ALA A 153 2.76 33.26 5.33
N ALA A 154 2.16 33.05 4.15
CA ALA A 154 1.70 31.73 3.72
C ALA A 154 2.83 30.70 3.68
N ASN A 155 4.02 31.08 3.21
CA ASN A 155 5.19 30.19 3.21
C ASN A 155 5.68 29.86 4.62
N SER A 156 5.62 30.81 5.55
CA SER A 156 6.02 30.61 6.94
C SER A 156 5.04 29.68 7.68
N ASP A 157 3.73 29.87 7.47
CA ASP A 157 2.69 29.01 8.05
C ASP A 157 2.82 27.56 7.55
N PHE A 158 3.06 27.40 6.24
CA PHE A 158 3.34 26.09 5.65
C PHE A 158 4.57 25.44 6.28
N GLU A 159 5.71 26.14 6.36
CA GLU A 159 6.95 25.61 6.90
C GLU A 159 6.79 25.18 8.37
N LEU A 160 6.08 25.98 9.17
CA LEU A 160 5.78 25.65 10.57
C LEU A 160 4.97 24.35 10.69
N ARG A 161 3.91 24.20 9.87
CA ARG A 161 3.09 22.98 9.85
C ARG A 161 3.88 21.78 9.37
N TYR A 162 4.66 21.93 8.30
CA TYR A 162 5.50 20.88 7.74
C TYR A 162 6.50 20.36 8.78
N ARG A 163 7.20 21.25 9.49
CA ARG A 163 8.12 20.86 10.58
C ARG A 163 7.42 20.20 11.76
N SER A 164 6.20 20.61 12.08
CA SER A 164 5.38 19.98 13.13
C SER A 164 5.03 18.55 12.75
N LEU A 165 4.63 18.31 11.50
CA LEU A 165 4.37 16.97 10.97
C LEU A 165 5.62 16.09 10.97
N LEU A 166 6.79 16.62 10.63
CA LEU A 166 8.04 15.85 10.71
C LEU A 166 8.39 15.42 12.14
N LYS A 167 7.98 16.18 13.16
CA LYS A 167 8.19 15.80 14.57
C LYS A 167 7.20 14.75 15.04
N SER A 168 5.96 14.77 14.55
CA SER A 168 4.93 13.80 14.91
C SER A 168 4.92 12.54 14.04
N ALA A 169 5.59 12.58 12.89
CA ALA A 169 5.74 11.44 12.00
C ALA A 169 6.49 10.32 12.72
N GLN A 170 5.81 9.17 12.89
CA GLN A 170 6.51 7.95 13.31
C GLN A 170 7.41 7.47 12.16
N PRO A 171 8.62 6.97 12.46
CA PRO A 171 9.50 6.39 11.45
C PRO A 171 8.78 5.28 10.67
N SER A 172 9.05 5.18 9.37
CA SER A 172 8.57 4.05 8.58
C SER A 172 9.29 2.77 9.01
N GLY A 173 8.56 1.65 9.12
CA GLY A 173 9.15 0.35 9.48
C GLY A 173 9.37 0.10 10.98
N VAL A 174 8.73 0.85 11.88
CA VAL A 174 8.84 0.65 13.35
C VAL A 174 8.39 -0.74 13.78
N PHE A 175 7.41 -1.34 13.10
CA PHE A 175 6.85 -2.63 13.49
C PHE A 175 7.07 -3.70 12.42
N ASP A 176 7.78 -4.77 12.80
CA ASP A 176 7.76 -6.03 12.07
C ASP A 176 6.53 -6.84 12.49
N VAL A 177 5.40 -6.60 11.81
CA VAL A 177 4.12 -7.29 12.09
C VAL A 177 4.28 -8.81 12.01
N LYS A 178 5.18 -9.33 11.16
CA LYS A 178 5.42 -10.78 11.06
C LYS A 178 6.09 -11.30 12.32
N ALA A 179 7.11 -10.60 12.82
CA ALA A 179 7.76 -10.94 14.08
C ALA A 179 6.80 -10.83 15.28
N LEU A 180 5.96 -9.79 15.32
CA LEU A 180 4.93 -9.61 16.35
C LEU A 180 3.94 -10.78 16.34
N ARG A 181 3.41 -11.15 15.17
CA ARG A 181 2.51 -12.30 15.03
C ARG A 181 3.18 -13.61 15.48
N ALA A 182 4.46 -13.80 15.16
CA ALA A 182 5.20 -14.98 15.61
C ALA A 182 5.36 -15.03 17.14
N ALA A 183 5.54 -13.87 17.79
CA ALA A 183 5.60 -13.77 19.25
C ALA A 183 4.22 -14.07 19.88
N THR A 184 3.14 -13.53 19.32
CA THR A 184 1.75 -13.84 19.73
C THR A 184 1.44 -15.33 19.54
N ASP A 185 1.81 -15.91 18.39
CA ASP A 185 1.64 -17.35 18.10
C ASP A 185 2.37 -18.23 19.12
N LYS A 186 3.62 -17.85 19.48
CA LYS A 186 4.40 -18.54 20.50
C LYS A 186 3.70 -18.51 21.86
N ALA A 187 3.19 -17.35 22.28
CA ALA A 187 2.46 -17.21 23.53
C ALA A 187 1.13 -17.98 23.52
N LEU A 188 0.38 -17.93 22.41
CA LEU A 188 -0.84 -18.71 22.23
C LEU A 188 -0.57 -20.22 22.34
N ASN A 189 0.48 -20.71 21.70
CA ASN A 189 0.86 -22.12 21.78
C ASN A 189 1.23 -22.55 23.20
N ALA A 190 1.82 -21.65 24.00
CA ALA A 190 2.10 -21.94 25.41
C ALA A 190 0.82 -22.08 26.24
N VAL A 191 -0.20 -21.23 26.01
CA VAL A 191 -1.52 -21.34 26.65
C VAL A 191 -2.22 -22.63 26.23
N ILE A 192 -2.28 -22.92 24.93
CA ILE A 192 -2.89 -24.14 24.39
C ILE A 192 -2.22 -25.39 24.97
N ARG A 193 -0.88 -25.43 24.98
CA ARG A 193 -0.12 -26.54 25.58
C ARG A 193 -0.41 -26.69 27.07
N ARG A 194 -0.56 -25.57 27.80
CA ARG A 194 -0.93 -25.61 29.23
C ARG A 194 -2.32 -26.20 29.41
N MET A 195 -3.30 -25.81 28.60
CA MET A 195 -4.65 -26.39 28.62
C MET A 195 -4.61 -27.89 28.36
N ASP A 196 -3.84 -28.33 27.36
CA ASP A 196 -3.69 -29.74 26.98
C ASP A 196 -3.05 -30.56 28.10
N SER A 197 -1.97 -30.05 28.71
CA SER A 197 -1.32 -30.71 29.85
C SER A 197 -2.22 -30.75 31.10
N LEU A 198 -3.10 -29.76 31.30
CA LEU A 198 -4.07 -29.80 32.40
C LEU A 198 -5.17 -30.82 32.16
N ASP A 199 -5.62 -30.98 30.92
CA ASP A 199 -6.64 -31.96 30.54
C ASP A 199 -6.12 -33.40 30.70
N ASP A 200 -4.84 -33.63 30.38
CA ASP A 200 -4.17 -34.93 30.55
C ASP A 200 -3.90 -35.26 32.02
N LEU A 201 -3.32 -34.32 32.78
CA LEU A 201 -2.83 -34.57 34.14
C LEU A 201 -3.89 -34.36 35.22
N GLU A 202 -4.83 -33.43 35.01
CA GLU A 202 -5.82 -33.00 36.01
C GLU A 202 -7.19 -32.74 35.35
N PRO A 203 -7.81 -33.73 34.70
CA PRO A 203 -9.07 -33.57 33.94
C PRO A 203 -10.23 -33.06 34.80
N GLU A 204 -10.21 -33.34 36.10
CA GLU A 204 -11.23 -32.90 37.08
C GLU A 204 -11.08 -31.41 37.48
N THR A 205 -10.13 -30.69 36.88
CA THR A 205 -9.94 -29.25 37.14
C THR A 205 -11.25 -28.50 36.84
N PRO A 206 -11.82 -27.77 37.82
CA PRO A 206 -13.07 -27.06 37.62
C PRO A 206 -12.99 -26.10 36.43
N LYS A 207 -14.05 -26.07 35.59
CA LYS A 207 -14.21 -25.22 34.40
C LYS A 207 -13.26 -25.53 33.22
N LEU A 208 -12.28 -26.42 33.38
CA LEU A 208 -11.38 -26.80 32.29
C LEU A 208 -12.12 -27.44 31.10
N PRO A 209 -13.08 -28.38 31.31
CA PRO A 209 -13.83 -28.95 30.20
C PRO A 209 -14.63 -27.91 29.40
N GLU A 210 -15.26 -26.96 30.09
CA GLU A 210 -16.03 -25.90 29.45
C GLU A 210 -15.12 -24.93 28.68
N LEU A 211 -13.95 -24.59 29.22
CA LEU A 211 -12.94 -23.78 28.53
C LEU A 211 -12.47 -24.46 27.22
N ILE A 212 -12.17 -25.76 27.26
CA ILE A 212 -11.74 -26.52 26.07
C ILE A 212 -12.86 -26.55 25.02
N LYS A 213 -14.11 -26.73 25.44
CA LYS A 213 -15.28 -26.71 24.56
C LYS A 213 -15.45 -25.34 23.88
N GLN A 214 -15.35 -24.25 24.64
CA GLN A 214 -15.44 -22.89 24.11
C GLN A 214 -14.30 -22.59 23.13
N TYR A 215 -13.08 -22.96 23.47
CA TYR A 215 -11.92 -22.84 22.59
C TYR A 215 -12.13 -23.62 21.28
N ASN A 216 -12.60 -24.86 21.36
CA ASN A 216 -12.86 -25.69 20.18
C ASN A 216 -13.96 -25.09 19.29
N ALA A 217 -15.01 -24.51 19.88
CA ALA A 217 -16.04 -23.80 19.13
C ALA A 217 -15.48 -22.55 18.41
N LEU A 218 -14.56 -21.82 19.06
CA LEU A 218 -13.85 -20.71 18.44
C LEU A 218 -13.03 -21.19 17.23
N VAL A 219 -12.27 -22.27 17.39
CA VAL A 219 -11.46 -22.86 16.30
C VAL A 219 -12.34 -23.27 15.13
N ASP A 220 -13.50 -23.90 15.37
CA ASP A 220 -14.44 -24.28 14.32
C ASP A 220 -14.98 -23.08 13.56
N LYS A 221 -15.31 -21.98 14.26
CA LYS A 221 -15.74 -20.72 13.63
C LYS A 221 -14.69 -20.17 12.67
N TYR A 222 -13.42 -20.11 13.09
CA TYR A 222 -12.34 -19.60 12.24
C TYR A 222 -12.00 -20.55 11.08
N ARG A 223 -12.07 -21.87 11.29
CA ARG A 223 -11.95 -22.86 10.22
C ARG A 223 -13.04 -22.69 9.15
N LEU A 224 -14.28 -22.43 9.56
CA LEU A 224 -15.39 -22.16 8.65
C LEU A 224 -15.14 -20.89 7.81
N THR A 225 -14.68 -19.81 8.46
CA THR A 225 -14.30 -18.57 7.76
C THR A 225 -13.22 -18.82 6.70
N LEU A 226 -12.17 -19.56 7.05
CA LEU A 226 -11.09 -19.90 6.13
C LEU A 226 -11.57 -20.81 4.99
N ALA A 227 -12.43 -21.79 5.27
CA ALA A 227 -13.00 -22.67 4.26
C ALA A 227 -13.88 -21.90 3.27
N HIS A 228 -14.73 -20.99 3.77
CA HIS A 228 -15.56 -20.12 2.93
C HIS A 228 -14.69 -19.26 2.01
N ARG A 229 -13.64 -18.61 2.57
CA ARG A 229 -12.68 -17.80 1.80
C ARG A 229 -11.98 -18.63 0.71
N ALA A 230 -11.55 -19.85 1.04
CA ALA A 230 -10.94 -20.76 0.08
C ALA A 230 -11.91 -21.10 -1.05
N GLY A 231 -13.16 -21.44 -0.72
CA GLY A 231 -14.23 -21.70 -1.69
C GLY A 231 -14.49 -20.53 -2.64
N THR A 232 -14.71 -19.32 -2.10
CA THR A 232 -14.91 -18.11 -2.92
C THR A 232 -13.71 -17.83 -3.84
N SER A 233 -12.49 -18.00 -3.31
CA SER A 233 -11.28 -17.80 -4.10
C SER A 233 -11.13 -18.82 -5.23
N GLN A 234 -11.53 -20.07 -5.00
CA GLN A 234 -11.52 -21.13 -6.01
C GLN A 234 -12.56 -20.84 -7.10
N THR A 235 -13.77 -20.46 -6.73
CA THR A 235 -14.82 -20.05 -7.68
C THR A 235 -14.36 -18.89 -8.57
N ALA A 236 -13.74 -17.86 -7.97
CA ALA A 236 -13.20 -16.73 -8.72
C ALA A 236 -12.06 -17.15 -9.67
N ARG A 237 -11.17 -18.06 -9.24
CA ARG A 237 -10.11 -18.63 -10.08
C ARG A 237 -10.67 -19.44 -11.25
N ASN A 238 -11.68 -20.28 -11.00
CA ASN A 238 -12.34 -21.08 -12.03
C ASN A 238 -13.01 -20.17 -13.07
N LYS A 239 -13.76 -19.17 -12.61
CA LYS A 239 -14.40 -18.17 -13.49
C LYS A 239 -13.38 -17.47 -14.39
N ARG A 240 -12.29 -16.97 -13.80
CA ARG A 240 -11.21 -16.29 -14.54
C ARG A 240 -10.49 -17.21 -15.53
N THR A 241 -10.31 -18.48 -15.16
CA THR A 241 -9.70 -19.48 -16.03
C THR A 241 -10.59 -19.76 -17.25
N ALA A 242 -11.90 -19.90 -17.03
CA ALA A 242 -12.88 -20.05 -18.11
C ALA A 242 -12.95 -18.82 -19.02
N GLU A 243 -12.87 -17.61 -18.46
CA GLU A 243 -12.80 -16.36 -19.24
C GLU A 243 -11.54 -16.32 -20.14
N TYR A 244 -10.39 -16.75 -19.62
CA TYR A 244 -9.16 -16.85 -20.42
C TYR A 244 -9.27 -17.90 -21.50
N GLU A 245 -9.79 -19.09 -21.18
CA GLU A 245 -10.00 -20.13 -22.18
C GLU A 245 -10.92 -19.65 -23.31
N ALA A 246 -12.03 -18.99 -22.97
CA ALA A 246 -12.95 -18.41 -23.95
C ALA A 246 -12.28 -17.34 -24.83
N ARG A 247 -11.35 -16.54 -24.29
CA ARG A 247 -10.57 -15.55 -25.05
C ARG A 247 -9.56 -16.19 -25.99
N LEU A 248 -8.95 -17.31 -25.60
CA LEU A 248 -7.91 -17.98 -26.37
C LEU A 248 -8.48 -18.87 -27.49
N LYS A 249 -9.62 -19.52 -27.23
CA LYS A 249 -10.24 -20.52 -28.11
C LYS A 249 -10.42 -20.09 -29.58
N PRO A 250 -10.84 -18.83 -29.90
CA PRO A 250 -10.96 -18.39 -31.29
C PRO A 250 -9.65 -18.42 -32.08
N GLY A 251 -8.51 -18.21 -31.40
CA GLY A 251 -7.19 -18.16 -32.04
C GLY A 251 -6.50 -19.52 -32.20
N PHE A 252 -7.04 -20.60 -31.63
CA PHE A 252 -6.42 -21.93 -31.69
C PHE A 252 -6.28 -22.44 -33.12
N ALA A 253 -7.32 -22.32 -33.95
CA ALA A 253 -7.28 -22.84 -35.31
C ALA A 253 -6.19 -22.16 -36.17
N ALA A 254 -6.04 -20.84 -36.05
CA ALA A 254 -5.00 -20.09 -36.75
C ALA A 254 -3.60 -20.47 -36.25
N LEU A 255 -3.44 -20.65 -34.94
CA LEU A 255 -2.17 -21.05 -34.34
C LEU A 255 -1.78 -22.50 -34.69
N GLU A 256 -2.74 -23.43 -34.74
CA GLU A 256 -2.53 -24.81 -35.17
C GLU A 256 -2.07 -24.89 -36.62
N GLN A 257 -2.67 -24.10 -37.51
CA GLN A 257 -2.24 -23.99 -38.91
C GLN A 257 -0.82 -23.43 -39.02
N LEU A 258 -0.51 -22.37 -38.28
CA LEU A 258 0.83 -21.75 -38.28
C LEU A 258 1.91 -22.74 -37.78
N LEU A 259 1.59 -23.52 -36.75
CA LEU A 259 2.49 -24.50 -36.14
C LEU A 259 2.48 -25.87 -36.83
N LYS A 260 1.66 -26.06 -37.87
CA LYS A 260 1.44 -27.34 -38.57
C LYS A 260 1.04 -28.46 -37.60
N LEU A 261 0.17 -28.15 -36.64
CA LEU A 261 -0.38 -29.11 -35.68
C LEU A 261 -1.71 -29.67 -36.17
N GLU A 262 -2.11 -30.83 -35.63
CA GLU A 262 -3.45 -31.38 -35.87
C GLU A 262 -4.52 -30.43 -35.35
N LYS A 263 -5.63 -30.32 -36.08
CA LYS A 263 -6.77 -29.48 -35.70
C LYS A 263 -7.36 -29.97 -34.37
N GLY A 264 -7.49 -29.06 -33.40
CA GLY A 264 -7.99 -29.37 -32.05
C GLY A 264 -6.94 -30.02 -31.13
N SER A 265 -5.65 -29.83 -31.41
CA SER A 265 -4.56 -30.34 -30.58
C SER A 265 -4.17 -29.37 -29.45
N LEU A 266 -4.58 -28.10 -29.50
CA LEU A 266 -4.27 -27.11 -28.47
C LEU A 266 -5.33 -27.04 -27.37
N SER A 267 -4.89 -27.00 -26.11
CA SER A 267 -5.76 -26.74 -24.95
C SER A 267 -5.09 -25.84 -23.92
N PHE A 268 -5.85 -24.98 -23.26
CA PHE A 268 -5.32 -24.09 -22.23
C PHE A 268 -5.08 -24.86 -20.92
N THR A 269 -3.90 -24.72 -20.32
CA THR A 269 -3.55 -25.46 -19.08
C THR A 269 -4.04 -24.79 -17.80
N GLY A 270 -4.59 -23.58 -17.89
CA GLY A 270 -4.93 -22.74 -16.75
C GLY A 270 -3.77 -21.90 -16.21
N LYS A 271 -2.54 -22.11 -16.68
CA LYS A 271 -1.38 -21.33 -16.24
C LYS A 271 -1.23 -20.05 -17.04
N THR A 272 -0.99 -18.95 -16.32
CA THR A 272 -0.75 -17.63 -16.91
C THR A 272 0.48 -16.99 -16.28
N GLU A 273 1.21 -16.19 -17.06
CA GLU A 273 2.38 -15.45 -16.61
C GLU A 273 2.29 -14.00 -17.08
N GLY A 274 2.69 -13.05 -16.23
CA GLY A 274 2.57 -11.62 -16.52
C GLY A 274 1.20 -11.02 -16.17
N THR A 275 1.05 -9.72 -16.44
CA THR A 275 -0.12 -8.91 -16.06
C THR A 275 -0.57 -8.03 -17.22
N GLY A 276 -1.87 -7.67 -17.23
CA GLY A 276 -2.47 -6.83 -18.28
C GLY A 276 -2.22 -7.36 -19.69
N ASP A 277 -1.80 -6.45 -20.57
CA ASP A 277 -1.49 -6.73 -21.99
C ASP A 277 -0.20 -7.55 -22.19
N LYS A 278 0.62 -7.70 -21.14
CA LYS A 278 1.84 -8.53 -21.15
C LYS A 278 1.58 -9.93 -20.59
N ARG A 279 0.32 -10.35 -20.54
CA ARG A 279 -0.05 -11.67 -20.03
C ARG A 279 0.12 -12.73 -21.13
N HIS A 280 0.80 -13.80 -20.77
CA HIS A 280 1.00 -14.98 -21.58
C HIS A 280 0.28 -16.17 -20.95
N TYR A 281 -0.12 -17.11 -21.79
CA TYR A 281 -0.95 -18.26 -21.44
C TYR A 281 -0.22 -19.53 -21.88
N GLU A 282 -0.20 -20.54 -21.04
CA GLU A 282 0.39 -21.83 -21.38
C GLU A 282 -0.67 -22.71 -22.06
N LEU A 283 -0.35 -23.22 -23.25
CA LEU A 283 -1.15 -24.21 -23.98
C LEU A 283 -0.44 -25.56 -23.98
N ALA A 284 -1.18 -26.63 -23.79
CA ALA A 284 -0.70 -27.99 -24.02
C ALA A 284 -0.95 -28.39 -25.49
N VAL A 285 0.02 -29.12 -26.05
CA VAL A 285 -0.08 -29.71 -27.39
C VAL A 285 -0.35 -31.21 -27.26
N LYS A 286 -1.54 -31.63 -27.65
CA LYS A 286 -1.95 -33.04 -27.63
C LYS A 286 -1.05 -33.87 -28.55
N GLY A 287 -0.65 -35.05 -28.10
CA GLY A 287 0.15 -36.01 -28.89
C GLY A 287 1.65 -35.73 -28.95
N GLN A 288 2.14 -34.63 -28.37
CA GLN A 288 3.57 -34.36 -28.22
C GLN A 288 3.96 -34.42 -26.74
N THR A 289 4.89 -35.30 -26.40
CA THR A 289 5.48 -35.38 -25.05
C THR A 289 6.95 -35.03 -25.10
N LEU A 290 7.43 -34.37 -24.05
CA LEU A 290 8.84 -34.20 -23.80
C LEU A 290 9.49 -35.57 -23.46
N PRO A 291 10.82 -35.71 -23.54
CA PRO A 291 11.53 -36.95 -23.18
C PRO A 291 11.28 -37.44 -21.76
N ASP A 292 10.77 -36.56 -20.88
CA ASP A 292 10.39 -36.85 -19.49
C ASP A 292 8.94 -37.36 -19.32
N GLY A 293 8.22 -37.59 -20.43
CA GLY A 293 6.84 -38.06 -20.44
C GLY A 293 5.77 -36.98 -20.20
N LYS A 294 6.16 -35.70 -20.01
CA LYS A 294 5.18 -34.62 -19.82
C LYS A 294 4.64 -34.10 -21.15
N PRO A 295 3.37 -33.63 -21.21
CA PRO A 295 2.85 -32.97 -22.39
C PRO A 295 3.72 -31.78 -22.77
N LYS A 296 4.04 -31.65 -24.07
CA LYS A 296 4.73 -30.47 -24.57
C LYS A 296 3.81 -29.26 -24.42
N THR A 297 4.32 -28.21 -23.77
CA THR A 297 3.60 -26.96 -23.63
C THR A 297 4.26 -25.85 -24.42
N ILE A 298 3.45 -24.88 -24.86
CA ILE A 298 3.88 -23.65 -25.51
C ILE A 298 3.27 -22.46 -24.78
N TRP A 299 4.00 -21.34 -24.73
CA TRP A 299 3.46 -20.09 -24.19
C TRP A 299 2.99 -19.20 -25.34
N VAL A 300 1.83 -18.56 -25.16
CA VAL A 300 1.24 -17.68 -26.16
C VAL A 300 0.82 -16.35 -25.55
N GLY A 301 0.98 -15.26 -26.31
CA GLY A 301 0.35 -13.98 -26.03
C GLY A 301 -0.86 -13.75 -26.93
N VAL A 302 -1.65 -12.73 -26.60
CA VAL A 302 -2.83 -12.32 -27.38
C VAL A 302 -2.61 -10.91 -27.91
N ASN A 303 -2.66 -10.74 -29.24
CA ASN A 303 -2.59 -9.44 -29.90
C ASN A 303 -3.89 -8.63 -29.69
N LYS A 304 -3.86 -7.33 -30.02
CA LYS A 304 -5.03 -6.44 -29.91
C LYS A 304 -6.20 -6.87 -30.79
N ASP A 305 -5.92 -7.53 -31.91
CA ASP A 305 -6.90 -8.07 -32.85
C ASP A 305 -7.45 -9.45 -32.42
N GLY A 306 -7.00 -9.99 -31.28
CA GLY A 306 -7.39 -11.30 -30.76
C GLY A 306 -6.59 -12.47 -31.34
N SER A 307 -5.65 -12.25 -32.25
CA SER A 307 -4.77 -13.30 -32.76
C SER A 307 -3.75 -13.76 -31.70
N LEU A 308 -3.33 -15.02 -31.77
CA LEU A 308 -2.34 -15.58 -30.86
C LEU A 308 -0.94 -15.55 -31.47
N PHE A 309 0.06 -15.21 -30.67
CA PHE A 309 1.47 -15.29 -31.05
C PHE A 309 2.24 -16.14 -30.05
N ILE A 310 3.30 -16.81 -30.50
CA ILE A 310 4.15 -17.63 -29.65
C ILE A 310 5.06 -16.73 -28.82
N TYR A 311 5.11 -16.99 -27.52
CA TYR A 311 6.01 -16.33 -26.60
C TYR A 311 7.16 -17.28 -26.23
N GLU A 312 8.37 -16.94 -26.67
CA GLU A 312 9.58 -17.60 -26.21
C GLU A 312 10.00 -17.03 -24.86
N LYS A 313 9.86 -17.85 -23.83
CA LYS A 313 10.30 -17.49 -22.48
C LYS A 313 11.83 -17.36 -22.48
N LYS A 314 12.34 -16.14 -22.33
CA LYS A 314 13.76 -15.94 -22.01
C LYS A 314 14.05 -16.59 -20.66
N ALA A 315 15.11 -17.41 -20.58
CA ALA A 315 15.54 -18.01 -19.32
C ALA A 315 15.76 -16.91 -18.28
N ALA A 316 14.96 -16.92 -17.21
CA ALA A 316 15.08 -15.94 -16.14
C ALA A 316 16.22 -16.36 -15.21
N ASN A 317 17.17 -15.47 -14.98
CA ASN A 317 18.05 -15.56 -13.80
C ASN A 317 17.17 -15.60 -12.54
N PRO A 318 17.51 -16.42 -11.53
CA PRO A 318 16.69 -16.59 -10.34
C PRO A 318 16.63 -15.28 -9.55
N LYS A 319 15.41 -14.76 -9.36
CA LYS A 319 15.16 -13.59 -8.51
C LYS A 319 14.89 -14.08 -7.07
N PRO A 320 15.57 -13.54 -6.04
CA PRO A 320 15.33 -13.93 -4.65
C PRO A 320 13.88 -13.66 -4.23
N GLY A 321 13.35 -14.55 -3.40
CA GLY A 321 11.93 -14.68 -3.07
C GLY A 321 11.23 -13.39 -2.68
N ALA A 322 10.15 -13.08 -3.41
CA ALA A 322 9.13 -12.13 -2.98
C ALA A 322 8.05 -12.87 -2.18
N THR A 323 8.34 -13.16 -0.91
CA THR A 323 7.31 -13.41 0.11
C THR A 323 7.23 -12.21 1.02
N GLY A 324 6.21 -11.39 0.80
CA GLY A 324 5.90 -10.26 1.65
C GLY A 324 4.81 -9.44 0.99
N THR A 325 3.61 -9.48 1.55
CA THR A 325 2.58 -8.46 1.33
C THR A 325 3.19 -7.10 1.64
N THR A 326 3.67 -6.40 0.62
CA THR A 326 4.06 -5.00 0.70
C THR A 326 2.78 -4.17 0.76
N GLU A 327 2.14 -4.13 1.93
CA GLU A 327 1.47 -2.89 2.31
C GLU A 327 2.60 -1.89 2.57
N LYS A 328 2.85 -1.03 1.57
CA LYS A 328 3.72 0.12 1.75
C LYS A 328 3.10 0.95 2.88
N PRO A 329 3.85 1.25 3.95
CA PRO A 329 3.37 2.19 4.96
C PRO A 329 3.17 3.55 4.29
N GLU A 330 1.93 4.05 4.27
CA GLU A 330 1.54 5.34 3.69
C GLU A 330 1.95 6.53 4.59
N TYR A 331 3.01 6.38 5.39
CA TYR A 331 3.52 7.39 6.32
C TYR A 331 4.42 8.45 5.69
N GLU A 332 4.66 8.38 4.38
CA GLU A 332 5.36 9.44 3.68
C GLU A 332 4.39 10.59 3.41
N ILE A 333 4.78 11.80 3.80
CA ILE A 333 4.21 13.02 3.23
C ILE A 333 4.40 12.87 1.73
N LYS A 334 3.30 12.64 1.01
CA LYS A 334 3.38 12.36 -0.43
C LYS A 334 4.08 13.57 -1.08
N PRO A 335 5.16 13.35 -1.84
CA PRO A 335 5.78 14.45 -2.56
C PRO A 335 4.73 15.07 -3.47
N LYS A 336 4.73 16.41 -3.56
CA LYS A 336 3.95 17.15 -4.56
C LYS A 336 4.21 16.48 -5.90
N THR A 337 3.17 15.99 -6.57
CA THR A 337 3.30 15.27 -7.84
C THR A 337 4.01 16.17 -8.84
N GLU A 338 5.27 15.89 -9.15
CA GLU A 338 6.00 16.56 -10.22
C GLU A 338 5.34 16.15 -11.54
N ALA A 339 4.66 17.09 -12.20
CA ALA A 339 4.03 16.91 -13.50
C ALA A 339 5.01 17.14 -14.66
#